data_AF-A0A498NTD3-F1
#
_entry.id   AF-A0A498NTD3-F1
#
_cell.length_a   1.000
_cell.length_b   1.000
_cell.length_c   1.000
_cell.angle_alpha   90.00
_cell.angle_beta   90.00
_cell.angle_gamma   90.00
#
_symmetry.space_group_name_H-M   'P 1'
#
loop_
_entity.id
_entity.type
_entity.pdbx_description
1 polymer ?
#
loop_
_entity_poly.entity_id
_entity_poly.type
_entity_poly.pdbx_seq_one_letter_code
_entity_poly.pdbx_strand_id
1 'polypeptide(L)'
;MPTANGQLIYCHSNDSNEFWSALVEKAYAKLCGCYEALDGGNTADALVDFTGGVSEPMDLLEGKFNQEEETRNQLFERVLKVHNRGGLISCSIRATTQADMEARLDCGLVKGHAYAVTDVRKVRLGTGLMAFFKSEKLSMIRMRNPWGQREWNGAWSDSSEEWQRVSKSEREKLGVTVQDDGEFW
;
A
#
# COMPACT_ATOMS: atom_id res chain seq x y z
N MET A 1 6.62 12.14 -25.00
CA MET A 1 5.57 11.72 -24.06
C MET A 1 4.50 12.81 -24.05
N PRO A 2 3.24 12.53 -23.70
CA PRO A 2 2.19 13.57 -23.70
C PRO A 2 2.51 14.67 -22.68
N THR A 3 2.41 15.94 -23.08
CA THR A 3 2.73 17.10 -22.23
C THR A 3 1.73 18.23 -22.42
N ALA A 4 1.45 18.97 -21.35
CA ALA A 4 0.74 20.24 -21.36
C ALA A 4 1.55 21.27 -20.55
N ASN A 5 1.74 22.48 -21.08
CA ASN A 5 2.54 23.54 -20.43
C ASN A 5 3.96 23.09 -20.00
N GLY A 6 4.57 22.20 -20.78
CA GLY A 6 5.90 21.65 -20.47
C GLY A 6 5.93 20.60 -19.35
N GLN A 7 4.78 20.18 -18.84
CA GLN A 7 4.65 19.15 -17.81
C GLN A 7 4.02 17.88 -18.39
N LEU A 8 4.44 16.71 -17.89
CA LEU A 8 3.82 15.44 -18.22
C LEU A 8 2.40 15.39 -17.65
N ILE A 9 1.44 14.88 -18.43
CA ILE A 9 0.02 14.81 -18.03
C ILE A 9 -0.43 13.42 -17.56
N TYR A 10 0.41 12.39 -17.76
CA TYR A 10 0.20 11.03 -17.26
C TYR A 10 1.23 10.69 -16.17
N CYS A 11 1.51 9.41 -15.92
CA CYS A 11 2.46 8.99 -14.88
C CYS A 11 3.81 9.69 -15.01
N HIS A 12 4.30 10.26 -13.90
CA HIS A 12 5.58 10.95 -13.81
C HIS A 12 6.13 10.86 -12.38
N SER A 13 7.45 11.05 -12.25
CA SER A 13 8.10 11.16 -10.95
C SER A 13 8.00 12.59 -10.40
N ASN A 14 8.25 12.74 -9.10
CA ASN A 14 8.46 14.06 -8.49
C ASN A 14 9.76 14.72 -8.99
N ASP A 15 10.74 13.94 -9.47
CA ASP A 15 11.91 14.45 -10.19
C ASP A 15 11.57 14.66 -11.66
N SER A 16 11.63 15.91 -12.12
CA SER A 16 11.30 16.30 -13.50
C SER A 16 12.25 15.73 -14.55
N ASN A 17 13.42 15.23 -14.16
CA ASN A 17 14.39 14.57 -15.03
C ASN A 17 14.37 13.03 -14.91
N GLU A 18 13.42 12.46 -14.16
CA GLU A 18 13.24 11.02 -14.04
C GLU A 18 12.05 10.54 -14.90
N PHE A 19 12.35 9.70 -15.90
CA PHE A 19 11.37 9.33 -16.93
C PHE A 19 11.03 7.85 -17.00
N TRP A 20 11.58 7.00 -16.12
CA TRP A 20 11.40 5.55 -16.23
C TRP A 20 9.91 5.15 -16.14
N SER A 21 9.16 5.73 -15.19
CA SER A 21 7.74 5.43 -14.98
C SER A 21 6.90 5.85 -16.18
N ALA A 22 7.13 7.06 -16.68
CA ALA A 22 6.47 7.60 -17.85
C ALA A 22 6.76 6.80 -19.14
N LEU A 23 7.99 6.28 -19.28
CA LEU A 23 8.37 5.42 -20.40
C LEU A 23 7.75 4.03 -20.31
N VAL A 24 7.67 3.44 -19.10
CA VAL A 24 6.99 2.16 -18.85
C VAL A 24 5.50 2.30 -19.18
N GLU A 25 4.84 3.34 -18.67
CA GLU A 25 3.43 3.62 -18.98
C GLU A 25 3.22 3.81 -20.48
N LYS A 26 4.09 4.54 -21.17
CA LYS A 26 4.01 4.69 -22.64
C LYS A 26 4.10 3.35 -23.37
N ALA A 27 5.01 2.48 -22.94
CA ALA A 27 5.16 1.15 -23.54
C ALA A 27 3.94 0.28 -23.28
N TYR A 28 3.37 0.37 -22.07
CA TYR A 28 2.17 -0.35 -21.68
C TYR A 28 0.92 0.16 -22.42
N ALA A 29 0.75 1.48 -22.55
CA ALA A 29 -0.26 2.10 -23.40
C ALA A 29 -0.16 1.63 -24.86
N LYS A 30 1.06 1.46 -25.39
CA LYS A 30 1.26 0.92 -26.74
C LYS A 30 0.81 -0.54 -26.84
N LEU A 31 1.05 -1.35 -25.81
CA LEU A 31 0.58 -2.74 -25.74
C LEU A 31 -0.95 -2.80 -25.71
N CYS A 32 -1.59 -1.90 -24.96
CA CYS A 32 -3.04 -1.78 -24.85
C CYS A 32 -3.71 -1.03 -26.04
N GLY A 33 -2.92 -0.42 -26.92
CA GLY A 33 -3.35 0.28 -28.14
C GLY A 33 -3.25 1.80 -28.05
N CYS A 34 -3.66 2.41 -26.93
CA CYS A 34 -3.54 3.85 -26.68
C CYS A 34 -3.50 4.15 -25.17
N TYR A 35 -3.25 5.43 -24.80
CA TYR A 35 -3.27 5.86 -23.39
C TYR A 35 -4.68 5.77 -22.78
N GLU A 36 -5.71 6.14 -23.52
CA GLU A 36 -7.11 6.05 -23.06
C GLU A 36 -7.54 4.61 -22.76
N ALA A 37 -6.92 3.61 -23.41
CA ALA A 37 -7.16 2.20 -23.11
C ALA A 37 -6.63 1.76 -21.73
N LEU A 38 -5.82 2.58 -21.06
CA LEU A 38 -5.40 2.33 -19.68
C LEU A 38 -6.48 2.75 -18.67
N ASP A 39 -7.43 3.60 -19.06
CA ASP A 39 -8.53 4.01 -18.20
C ASP A 39 -9.45 2.81 -17.93
N GLY A 40 -9.57 2.42 -16.65
CA GLY A 40 -10.31 1.23 -16.24
C GLY A 40 -9.48 -0.05 -16.15
N GLY A 41 -8.16 0.01 -16.39
CA GLY A 41 -7.24 -1.09 -16.12
C GLY A 41 -7.21 -1.47 -14.64
N ASN A 42 -6.94 -2.75 -14.34
CA ASN A 42 -6.86 -3.28 -12.99
C ASN A 42 -5.41 -3.54 -12.59
N THR A 43 -5.01 -3.10 -11.39
CA THR A 43 -3.69 -3.37 -10.81
C THR A 43 -3.34 -4.86 -10.82
N ALA A 44 -4.32 -5.74 -10.62
CA ALA A 44 -4.13 -7.18 -10.65
C ALA A 44 -3.58 -7.69 -12.00
N ASP A 45 -4.12 -7.20 -13.11
CA ASP A 45 -3.73 -7.60 -14.46
C ASP A 45 -2.36 -7.01 -14.81
N ALA A 46 -2.13 -5.74 -14.48
CA ALA A 46 -0.83 -5.10 -14.67
C ALA A 46 0.30 -5.82 -13.92
N LEU A 47 0.05 -6.31 -12.70
CA LEU A 47 1.03 -7.11 -11.95
C LEU A 47 1.34 -8.44 -12.64
N VAL A 48 0.36 -9.09 -13.27
CA VAL A 48 0.60 -10.31 -14.05
C VAL A 48 1.44 -9.99 -15.28
N ASP A 49 1.10 -8.96 -16.03
CA ASP A 49 1.85 -8.56 -17.23
C ASP A 49 3.31 -8.20 -16.92
N PHE A 50 3.55 -7.54 -15.78
CA PHE A 50 4.90 -7.12 -15.37
C PHE A 50 5.75 -8.23 -14.75
N THR A 51 5.13 -9.28 -14.19
CA THR A 51 5.88 -10.32 -13.46
C THR A 51 5.84 -11.70 -14.12
N GLY A 52 4.90 -11.93 -15.05
CA GLY A 52 4.55 -13.27 -15.53
C GLY A 52 3.94 -14.17 -14.45
N GLY A 53 3.56 -13.61 -13.30
CA GLY A 53 3.02 -14.33 -12.16
C GLY A 53 1.53 -14.63 -12.26
N VAL A 54 0.92 -14.96 -11.13
CA VAL A 54 -0.53 -15.13 -10.99
C VAL A 54 -1.04 -14.12 -9.96
N SER A 55 -2.13 -13.44 -10.29
CA SER A 55 -2.81 -12.54 -9.37
C SER A 55 -4.02 -13.21 -8.74
N GLU A 56 -4.26 -12.88 -7.48
CA GLU A 56 -5.44 -13.32 -6.73
C GLU A 56 -6.06 -12.13 -6.00
N PRO A 57 -7.15 -11.55 -6.52
CA PRO A 57 -7.86 -10.49 -5.83
C PRO A 57 -8.61 -11.03 -4.61
N MET A 58 -8.59 -10.28 -3.50
CA MET A 58 -9.35 -10.60 -2.29
C MET A 58 -10.17 -9.39 -1.85
N ASP A 59 -11.48 -9.57 -1.73
CA ASP A 59 -12.38 -8.55 -1.20
C ASP A 59 -12.48 -8.70 0.33
N LEU A 60 -11.99 -7.69 1.05
CA LEU A 60 -11.93 -7.71 2.51
C LEU A 60 -13.32 -7.68 3.16
N LEU A 61 -14.31 -7.09 2.50
CA LEU A 61 -15.68 -6.98 3.01
C LEU A 61 -16.47 -8.26 2.74
N GLU A 62 -16.35 -8.81 1.53
CA GLU A 62 -17.01 -10.08 1.17
C GLU A 62 -16.50 -11.23 2.04
N GLY A 63 -15.19 -11.29 2.27
CA GLY A 63 -14.58 -12.30 3.14
C GLY A 63 -14.74 -12.04 4.64
N LYS A 64 -15.40 -10.95 5.05
CA LYS A 64 -15.70 -10.59 6.46
C LYS A 64 -14.49 -10.63 7.39
N PHE A 65 -13.30 -10.29 6.88
CA PHE A 65 -12.03 -10.36 7.62
C PHE A 65 -11.96 -9.39 8.82
N ASN A 66 -12.90 -8.45 8.93
CA ASN A 66 -13.02 -7.55 10.07
C ASN A 66 -13.88 -8.12 11.22
N GLN A 67 -14.63 -9.20 11.02
CA GLN A 67 -15.58 -9.75 12.01
C GLN A 67 -14.95 -10.83 12.89
N GLU A 68 -14.16 -11.72 12.29
CA GLU A 68 -13.60 -12.89 12.96
C GLU A 68 -12.08 -12.83 13.06
N GLU A 69 -11.56 -12.99 14.27
CA GLU A 69 -10.11 -12.96 14.52
C GLU A 69 -9.36 -14.10 13.81
N GLU A 70 -9.94 -15.31 13.79
CA GLU A 70 -9.33 -16.45 13.12
C GLU A 70 -9.15 -16.20 11.62
N THR A 71 -10.21 -15.74 10.95
CA THR A 71 -10.21 -15.42 9.52
C THR A 71 -9.24 -14.28 9.19
N ARG A 72 -9.16 -13.25 10.05
CA ARG A 72 -8.16 -12.17 9.94
C ARG A 72 -6.73 -12.69 10.07
N ASN A 73 -6.48 -13.60 11.01
CA ASN A 73 -5.17 -14.21 11.22
C ASN A 73 -4.77 -15.08 10.03
N GLN A 74 -5.69 -15.85 9.46
CA GLN A 74 -5.46 -16.65 8.25
C GLN A 74 -5.09 -15.77 7.04
N LEU A 75 -5.79 -14.64 6.85
CA LEU A 75 -5.43 -13.64 5.83
C LEU A 75 -4.02 -13.10 6.05
N PHE A 76 -3.69 -12.73 7.29
CA PHE A 76 -2.38 -12.21 7.61
C PHE A 76 -1.26 -13.24 7.33
N GLU A 77 -1.41 -14.50 7.74
CA GLU A 77 -0.42 -15.55 7.43
C GLU A 77 -0.24 -15.73 5.92
N ARG A 78 -1.34 -15.61 5.15
CA ARG A 78 -1.30 -15.71 3.70
C ARG A 78 -0.52 -14.55 3.07
N VAL A 79 -0.82 -13.32 3.48
CA VAL A 79 -0.13 -12.10 3.05
C VAL A 79 1.36 -12.17 3.42
N LEU A 80 1.68 -12.58 4.66
CA LEU A 80 3.05 -12.78 5.14
C LEU A 80 3.80 -13.84 4.30
N LYS A 81 3.13 -14.94 3.94
CA LYS A 81 3.73 -16.00 3.11
C LYS A 81 4.02 -15.52 1.69
N VAL A 82 3.14 -14.70 1.10
CA VAL A 82 3.36 -14.12 -0.24
C VAL A 82 4.53 -13.13 -0.20
N HIS A 83 4.57 -12.22 0.77
CA HIS A 83 5.66 -11.27 0.95
C HIS A 83 7.01 -11.97 1.14
N ASN A 84 7.09 -12.96 2.03
CA ASN A 84 8.32 -13.74 2.27
C ASN A 84 8.82 -14.53 1.05
N ARG A 85 7.96 -14.76 0.05
CA ARG A 85 8.31 -15.42 -1.22
C ARG A 85 8.66 -14.42 -2.33
N GLY A 86 8.73 -13.13 -2.02
CA GLY A 86 8.98 -12.06 -2.99
C GLY A 86 7.79 -11.74 -3.88
N GLY A 87 6.57 -12.13 -3.48
CA GLY A 87 5.35 -11.76 -4.19
C GLY A 87 5.00 -10.30 -3.99
N LEU A 88 4.34 -9.70 -4.98
CA LEU A 88 3.84 -8.33 -4.92
C LEU A 88 2.43 -8.31 -4.33
N ILE A 89 2.18 -7.35 -3.44
CA ILE A 89 0.89 -7.19 -2.79
C ILE A 89 0.50 -5.73 -2.90
N SER A 90 -0.69 -5.49 -3.44
CA SER A 90 -1.30 -4.17 -3.52
C SER A 90 -2.64 -4.22 -2.81
N CYS A 91 -3.00 -3.13 -2.16
CA CYS A 91 -4.32 -2.94 -1.57
C CYS A 91 -4.90 -1.60 -1.99
N SER A 92 -6.22 -1.50 -1.99
CA SER A 92 -6.92 -0.30 -2.44
C SER A 92 -8.24 -0.15 -1.71
N ILE A 93 -8.72 1.09 -1.61
CA ILE A 93 -10.06 1.36 -1.11
C ILE A 93 -10.97 1.56 -2.32
N ARG A 94 -12.00 0.74 -2.46
CA ARG A 94 -12.93 0.83 -3.61
C ARG A 94 -13.65 2.18 -3.61
N ALA A 95 -13.50 2.93 -4.69
CA ALA A 95 -14.37 4.07 -5.00
C ALA A 95 -15.63 3.54 -5.71
N THR A 96 -16.81 3.88 -5.18
CA THR A 96 -18.10 3.39 -5.70
C THR A 96 -18.76 4.37 -6.67
N THR A 97 -18.36 5.64 -6.60
CA THR A 97 -18.86 6.70 -7.47
C THR A 97 -17.68 7.51 -8.02
N GLN A 98 -17.89 8.24 -9.09
CA GLN A 98 -16.85 9.13 -9.62
C GLN A 98 -16.51 10.27 -8.65
N ALA A 99 -17.47 10.69 -7.81
CA ALA A 99 -17.22 11.67 -6.76
C ALA A 99 -16.37 11.10 -5.60
N ASP A 100 -16.34 9.78 -5.42
CA ASP A 100 -15.46 9.11 -4.46
C ASP A 100 -14.02 8.96 -4.98
N MET A 101 -13.79 9.12 -6.28
CA MET A 101 -12.47 8.92 -6.87
C MET A 101 -11.49 9.95 -6.29
N GLU A 102 -10.36 9.48 -5.76
CA GLU A 102 -9.35 10.28 -5.07
C GLU A 102 -9.85 11.03 -3.82
N ALA A 103 -11.03 10.67 -3.28
CA ALA A 103 -11.54 11.27 -2.06
C ALA A 103 -10.71 10.84 -0.84
N ARG A 104 -10.24 11.83 -0.07
CA ARG A 104 -9.48 11.61 1.16
C ARG A 104 -10.43 11.31 2.33
N LEU A 105 -10.12 10.26 3.08
CA LEU A 105 -10.78 9.86 4.31
C LEU A 105 -10.19 10.59 5.51
N ASP A 106 -10.95 10.65 6.61
CA ASP A 106 -10.50 11.24 7.88
C ASP A 106 -9.22 10.59 8.42
N CYS A 107 -9.02 9.31 8.11
CA CYS A 107 -7.84 8.54 8.50
C CYS A 107 -6.59 8.78 7.61
N GLY A 108 -6.67 9.72 6.66
CA GLY A 108 -5.58 10.10 5.77
C GLY A 108 -5.56 9.35 4.43
N LEU A 109 -6.08 8.12 4.39
CA LEU A 109 -6.13 7.28 3.19
C LEU A 109 -7.08 7.84 2.11
N VAL A 110 -6.88 7.38 0.89
CA VAL A 110 -7.54 7.88 -0.33
C VAL A 110 -8.34 6.76 -1.02
N LYS A 111 -9.60 7.02 -1.34
CA LYS A 111 -10.47 6.14 -2.13
C LYS A 111 -10.07 6.12 -3.61
N GLY A 112 -10.24 4.97 -4.25
CA GLY A 112 -9.84 4.76 -5.65
C GLY A 112 -8.32 4.70 -5.85
N HIS A 113 -7.56 4.71 -4.75
CA HIS A 113 -6.10 4.71 -4.78
C HIS A 113 -5.53 3.37 -4.35
N ALA A 114 -4.46 2.96 -5.02
CA ALA A 114 -3.73 1.74 -4.72
C ALA A 114 -2.46 2.06 -3.91
N TYR A 115 -2.21 1.24 -2.91
CA TYR A 115 -1.04 1.29 -2.05
C TYR A 115 -0.26 -0.01 -2.22
N ALA A 116 1.07 0.09 -2.32
CA ALA A 116 1.94 -1.07 -2.35
C ALA A 116 2.24 -1.52 -0.92
N VAL A 117 2.17 -2.82 -0.64
CA VAL A 117 2.65 -3.36 0.64
C VAL A 117 4.16 -3.58 0.53
N THR A 118 4.94 -2.94 1.41
CA THR A 118 6.42 -2.98 1.39
C THR A 118 7.03 -3.85 2.48
N ASP A 119 6.35 -4.03 3.62
CA ASP A 119 6.75 -5.00 4.65
C ASP A 119 5.52 -5.67 5.29
N VAL A 120 5.68 -6.91 5.74
CA VAL A 120 4.65 -7.66 6.49
C VAL A 120 5.36 -8.38 7.63
N ARG A 121 5.02 -8.06 8.87
CA ARG A 121 5.78 -8.55 10.02
C ARG A 121 4.95 -8.81 11.26
N LYS A 122 5.37 -9.83 12.03
CA LYS A 122 4.94 -10.02 13.42
C LYS A 122 5.94 -9.34 14.36
N VAL A 123 5.53 -8.24 14.97
CA VAL A 123 6.35 -7.46 15.89
C VAL A 123 6.15 -7.96 17.31
N ARG A 124 7.24 -8.27 18.02
CA ARG A 124 7.14 -8.67 19.43
C ARG A 124 6.84 -7.44 20.28
N LEU A 125 5.75 -7.51 21.02
CA LEU A 125 5.36 -6.46 21.94
C LEU A 125 6.17 -6.60 23.23
N GLY A 126 6.67 -5.48 23.76
CA GLY A 126 7.24 -5.44 25.09
C GLY A 126 6.19 -5.76 26.16
N THR A 127 6.63 -6.09 27.37
CA THR A 127 5.75 -6.47 28.50
C THR A 127 4.62 -5.47 28.76
N GLY A 128 4.84 -4.17 28.53
CA GLY A 128 3.80 -3.13 28.70
C GLY A 128 2.68 -3.16 27.64
N LEU A 129 2.97 -3.57 26.41
CA LEU A 129 1.98 -3.67 25.33
C LEU A 129 1.23 -5.01 25.33
N MET A 130 1.84 -6.06 25.86
CA MET A 130 1.21 -7.37 26.02
C MET A 130 -0.06 -7.30 26.87
N ALA A 131 -0.05 -6.46 27.92
CA ALA A 131 -1.23 -6.22 28.77
C ALA A 131 -2.36 -5.47 28.02
N PHE A 132 -2.01 -4.61 27.06
CA PHE A 132 -2.97 -3.81 26.29
C PHE A 132 -3.57 -4.60 25.12
N PHE A 133 -2.72 -5.30 24.36
CA PHE A 133 -3.14 -6.05 23.17
C PHE A 133 -3.48 -7.51 23.43
N LYS A 134 -3.29 -8.01 24.67
CA LYS A 134 -3.46 -9.42 25.06
C LYS A 134 -2.72 -10.41 24.15
N SER A 135 -1.68 -9.96 23.46
CA SER A 135 -0.88 -10.73 22.53
C SER A 135 0.60 -10.40 22.72
N GLU A 136 1.45 -11.40 22.61
CA GLU A 136 2.91 -11.22 22.58
C GLU A 136 3.40 -10.62 21.26
N LYS A 137 2.58 -10.71 20.20
CA LYS A 137 2.95 -10.31 18.85
C LYS A 137 1.85 -9.50 18.20
N LEU A 138 2.23 -8.43 17.53
CA LEU A 138 1.36 -7.61 16.69
C LEU A 138 1.61 -7.94 15.22
N SER A 139 0.55 -8.24 14.49
CA SER A 139 0.59 -8.40 13.05
C SER A 139 0.53 -7.03 12.38
N MET A 140 1.60 -6.64 11.69
CA MET A 140 1.78 -5.31 11.10
C MET A 140 2.04 -5.42 9.59
N ILE A 141 1.54 -4.43 8.85
CA ILE A 141 1.71 -4.31 7.40
C ILE A 141 2.21 -2.89 7.13
N ARG A 142 3.37 -2.75 6.48
CA ARG A 142 3.84 -1.47 6.00
C ARG A 142 3.36 -1.25 4.57
N MET A 143 2.78 -0.09 4.31
CA MET A 143 2.22 0.30 3.03
C MET A 143 2.92 1.54 2.50
N ARG A 144 2.95 1.70 1.18
CA ARG A 144 3.48 2.88 0.50
C ARG A 144 2.42 3.52 -0.38
N ASN A 145 2.19 4.81 -0.18
CA ASN A 145 1.49 5.67 -1.12
C ASN A 145 2.44 6.03 -2.28
N PRO A 146 2.16 5.63 -3.53
CA PRO A 146 3.02 5.94 -4.68
C PRO A 146 3.15 7.45 -4.98
N TRP A 147 2.24 8.29 -4.47
CA TRP A 147 2.37 9.75 -4.58
C TRP A 147 3.45 10.33 -3.65
N GLY A 148 3.99 9.53 -2.72
CA GLY A 148 5.05 9.96 -1.79
C GLY A 148 4.58 11.00 -0.76
N GLN A 149 3.28 11.06 -0.50
CA GLN A 149 2.64 11.94 0.47
C GLN A 149 1.29 11.34 0.87
N ARG A 150 0.59 11.96 1.84
CA ARG A 150 -0.76 11.57 2.30
C ARG A 150 -0.78 10.17 2.89
N GLU A 151 -0.27 10.11 4.11
CA GLU A 151 -0.13 8.89 4.88
C GLU A 151 -1.28 8.66 5.86
N TRP A 152 -1.30 7.46 6.43
CA TRP A 152 -2.15 7.09 7.55
C TRP A 152 -1.88 7.99 8.76
N ASN A 153 -2.93 8.45 9.44
CA ASN A 153 -2.82 9.33 10.62
C ASN A 153 -3.34 8.69 11.92
N GLY A 154 -3.61 7.38 11.91
CA GLY A 154 -4.11 6.65 13.06
C GLY A 154 -3.01 5.94 13.87
N ALA A 155 -3.40 4.88 14.58
CA ALA A 155 -2.47 4.05 15.35
C ALA A 155 -1.36 3.50 14.45
N TRP A 156 -0.10 3.62 14.90
CA TRP A 156 1.12 3.24 14.16
C TRP A 156 1.51 4.13 12.96
N SER A 157 0.82 5.25 12.74
CA SER A 157 1.34 6.33 11.89
C SER A 157 2.70 6.84 12.38
N ASP A 158 3.46 7.52 11.54
CA ASP A 158 4.82 8.01 11.84
C ASP A 158 4.95 8.74 13.17
N SER A 159 3.99 9.61 13.50
CA SER A 159 3.97 10.39 14.75
C SER A 159 3.15 9.76 15.88
N SER A 160 2.67 8.53 15.72
CA SER A 160 1.79 7.82 16.68
C SER A 160 2.49 7.56 18.02
N GLU A 161 1.77 7.79 19.12
CA GLU A 161 2.26 7.53 20.48
C GLU A 161 2.51 6.04 20.75
N GLU A 162 1.87 5.15 20.00
CA GLU A 162 2.05 3.71 20.05
C GLU A 162 3.52 3.30 19.85
N TRP A 163 4.27 4.04 19.02
CA TRP A 163 5.70 3.83 18.83
C TRP A 163 6.54 4.07 20.08
N GLN A 164 6.09 4.90 21.01
CA GLN A 164 6.79 5.13 22.28
C GLN A 164 6.83 3.88 23.15
N ARG A 165 5.91 2.94 22.92
CA ARG A 165 5.79 1.68 23.67
C ARG A 165 6.59 0.54 23.03
N VAL A 166 7.22 0.76 21.87
CA VAL A 166 8.11 -0.18 21.19
C VAL A 166 9.57 0.23 21.44
N SER A 167 10.42 -0.76 21.76
CA SER A 167 11.83 -0.49 22.02
C SER A 167 12.50 0.18 20.81
N LYS A 168 13.51 1.02 21.06
CA LYS A 168 14.28 1.68 19.99
C LYS A 168 14.86 0.68 19.00
N SER A 169 15.43 -0.43 19.49
CA SER A 169 16.01 -1.48 18.64
C SER A 169 14.98 -2.15 17.73
N GLU A 170 13.76 -2.40 18.22
CA GLU A 170 12.70 -2.96 17.38
C GLU A 170 12.21 -1.94 16.34
N ARG A 171 12.05 -0.67 16.71
CA ARG A 171 11.70 0.40 15.75
C ARG A 171 12.73 0.55 14.63
N GLU A 172 14.02 0.49 14.98
CA GLU A 172 15.11 0.52 13.99
C GLU A 172 15.06 -0.70 13.05
N LYS A 173 14.75 -1.90 13.56
CA LYS A 173 14.57 -3.11 12.72
C LYS A 173 13.34 -3.05 11.81
N LEU A 174 12.31 -2.32 12.23
CA LEU A 174 11.11 -2.04 11.44
C LEU A 174 11.32 -0.92 10.42
N GLY A 175 12.45 -0.20 10.51
CA GLY A 175 12.68 0.97 9.68
C GLY A 175 11.61 2.04 9.88
N VAL A 176 11.14 2.23 11.12
CA VAL A 176 10.19 3.31 11.43
C VAL A 176 10.94 4.64 11.34
N THR A 177 10.63 5.39 10.29
CA THR A 177 11.05 6.78 10.10
C THR A 177 9.90 7.71 10.48
N VAL A 178 10.21 9.00 10.61
CA VAL A 178 9.19 10.06 10.77
C VAL A 178 9.41 11.02 9.62
N GLN A 179 8.88 10.68 8.44
CA GLN A 179 9.09 11.41 7.20
C GLN A 179 7.84 11.25 6.33
N ASP A 180 7.35 12.33 5.72
CA ASP A 180 6.27 12.25 4.72
C ASP A 180 6.89 11.76 3.40
N ASP A 181 7.15 10.46 3.33
CA ASP A 181 7.76 9.76 2.18
C ASP A 181 6.80 8.77 1.50
N GLY A 182 5.58 8.68 2.05
CA GLY A 182 4.50 7.82 1.63
C GLY A 182 4.52 6.44 2.28
N GLU A 183 5.56 6.04 3.02
CA GLU A 183 5.60 4.76 3.74
C GLU A 183 5.07 4.88 5.16
N PHE A 184 4.10 4.04 5.52
CA PHE A 184 3.49 4.03 6.86
C PHE A 184 3.12 2.60 7.29
N TRP A 185 3.02 2.38 8.60
CA TRP A 185 2.63 1.11 9.22
C TRP A 185 1.18 1.09 9.70
#